data_AF-A0A2T4JHE4-F1
#
_entry.id   AF-A0A2T4JHE4-F1
#
_cell.length_a   1.000
_cell.length_b   1.000
_cell.length_c   1.000
_cell.angle_alpha   90.00
_cell.angle_beta   90.00
_cell.angle_gamma   90.00
#
_symmetry.space_group_name_H-M   'P 1'
#
loop_
_entity.id
_entity.type
_entity.pdbx_description
1 polymer ?
#
loop_
_entity_poly.entity_id
_entity_poly.type
_entity_poly.pdbx_seq_one_letter_code
_entity_poly.pdbx_strand_id
1 'polypeptide(L)'
;MGTAGRADQEGQRQLERGAQLMIEAFCGLPGAGKTYLMTRLAVKKMKKGHRVYANFPLKGAIRYTQIEELFEIKRQPGEKRSPVILIDEAGLIAPAGAWKAIPFDVMAHWRQHRHAGVNIWYTAQDLRDVAVPLRRVTQFVNYVSKFGPIIKWRTINPTNKGKYGSGFTWFDKSVAEQYDSFAENVERQNYLKGV
;
A
#
# COMPACT_ATOMS: atom_id res chain seq x y z
N MET A 1 -32.66 14.27 -7.37
CA MET A 1 -32.46 12.81 -7.54
C MET A 1 -31.23 12.61 -8.41
N GLY A 2 -30.11 12.06 -7.91
CA GLY A 2 -28.89 11.93 -8.72
C GLY A 2 -27.62 11.48 -7.99
N THR A 3 -27.66 11.36 -6.66
CA THR A 3 -26.49 10.98 -5.84
C THR A 3 -26.33 9.47 -5.66
N ALA A 4 -27.43 8.70 -5.71
CA ALA A 4 -27.42 7.24 -5.53
C ALA A 4 -26.66 6.50 -6.65
N GLY A 5 -26.84 6.92 -7.92
CA GLY A 5 -26.23 6.22 -9.07
C GLY A 5 -24.71 6.38 -9.22
N ARG A 6 -24.10 7.43 -8.66
CA ARG A 6 -22.63 7.63 -8.70
C ARG A 6 -21.91 6.79 -7.65
N ALA A 7 -22.47 6.68 -6.44
CA ALA A 7 -21.90 5.87 -5.37
C ALA A 7 -21.93 4.37 -5.69
N ASP A 8 -22.98 3.89 -6.37
CA ASP A 8 -23.10 2.50 -6.79
C ASP A 8 -22.13 2.14 -7.94
N GLN A 9 -21.92 3.04 -8.90
CA GLN A 9 -20.93 2.84 -9.98
C GLN A 9 -19.48 2.93 -9.47
N GLU A 10 -19.20 3.81 -8.52
CA GLU A 10 -17.89 3.94 -7.89
C GLU A 10 -17.61 2.75 -6.94
N GLY A 11 -18.65 2.24 -6.27
CA GLY A 11 -18.62 0.99 -5.51
C GLY A 11 -18.40 -0.25 -6.37
N GLN A 12 -19.06 -0.36 -7.53
CA GLN A 12 -18.86 -1.44 -8.50
C GLN A 12 -17.47 -1.38 -9.15
N ARG A 13 -16.95 -0.20 -9.53
CA ARG A 13 -15.57 -0.05 -10.00
C ARG A 13 -14.52 -0.37 -8.93
N GLN A 14 -14.79 -0.06 -7.66
CA GLN A 14 -13.96 -0.49 -6.54
C GLN A 14 -14.03 -2.00 -6.28
N LEU A 15 -15.18 -2.63 -6.52
CA LEU A 15 -15.37 -4.09 -6.45
C LEU A 15 -14.64 -4.81 -7.59
N GLU A 16 -14.71 -4.32 -8.83
CA GLU A 16 -13.97 -4.85 -9.98
C GLU A 16 -12.46 -4.67 -9.83
N ARG A 17 -12.00 -3.53 -9.28
CA ARG A 17 -10.59 -3.35 -8.86
C ARG A 17 -10.18 -4.32 -7.76
N GLY A 18 -11.12 -4.74 -6.90
CA GLY A 18 -10.88 -5.69 -5.82
C GLY A 18 -10.56 -7.12 -6.28
N ALA A 19 -10.81 -7.45 -7.56
CA ALA A 19 -10.51 -8.75 -8.16
C ALA A 19 -9.16 -8.78 -8.89
N GLN A 20 -8.60 -7.64 -9.27
CA GLN A 20 -7.29 -7.57 -9.90
C GLN A 20 -6.19 -7.40 -8.86
N LEU A 21 -5.10 -8.14 -9.04
CA LEU A 21 -3.89 -8.01 -8.25
C LEU A 21 -3.16 -6.74 -8.66
N MET A 22 -2.89 -5.86 -7.70
CA MET A 22 -2.34 -4.53 -7.95
C MET A 22 -1.21 -4.16 -7.00
N ILE A 23 -0.34 -3.29 -7.49
CA ILE A 23 0.61 -2.52 -6.72
C ILE A 23 0.14 -1.07 -6.68
N GLU A 24 -0.09 -0.54 -5.48
CA GLU A 24 -0.59 0.81 -5.25
C GLU A 24 0.31 1.60 -4.31
N ALA A 25 0.63 2.84 -4.71
CA ALA A 25 1.31 3.80 -3.86
C ALA A 25 0.30 4.75 -3.19
N PHE A 26 0.59 5.18 -1.97
CA PHE A 26 -0.09 6.26 -1.27
C PHE A 26 0.94 7.36 -1.04
N CYS A 27 0.87 8.44 -1.83
CA CYS A 27 1.85 9.52 -1.86
C CYS A 27 1.30 10.83 -1.27
N GLY A 28 2.16 11.69 -0.73
CA GLY A 28 1.75 12.96 -0.13
C GLY A 28 2.68 13.45 0.98
N LEU A 29 2.50 14.69 1.41
CA LEU A 29 3.33 15.31 2.45
C LEU A 29 3.28 14.54 3.80
N PRO A 30 4.27 14.71 4.68
CA PRO A 30 4.17 14.29 6.08
C PRO A 30 2.85 14.77 6.71
N GLY A 31 2.21 13.92 7.51
CA GLY A 31 0.92 14.23 8.14
C GLY A 31 -0.31 14.25 7.20
N ALA A 32 -0.15 14.00 5.90
CA ALA A 32 -1.27 13.99 4.94
C ALA A 32 -2.26 12.83 5.13
N GLY A 33 -1.96 11.85 5.99
CA GLY A 33 -2.83 10.70 6.26
C GLY A 33 -2.64 9.52 5.30
N LYS A 34 -1.46 9.35 4.70
CA LYS A 34 -1.11 8.25 3.80
C LYS A 34 -1.27 6.88 4.47
N THR A 35 -0.53 6.67 5.57
CA THR A 35 -0.56 5.45 6.38
C THR A 35 -1.97 5.20 6.91
N TYR A 36 -2.64 6.23 7.43
CA TYR A 36 -4.04 6.14 7.84
C TYR A 36 -4.94 5.61 6.71
N LEU A 37 -4.86 6.18 5.50
CA LEU A 37 -5.71 5.78 4.38
C LEU A 37 -5.42 4.33 3.96
N MET A 38 -4.14 3.97 3.83
CA MET A 38 -3.71 2.60 3.53
C MET A 38 -4.23 1.62 4.60
N THR A 39 -4.05 1.93 5.89
CA THR A 39 -4.55 1.13 7.01
C THR A 39 -6.07 1.01 6.99
N ARG A 40 -6.81 2.10 6.77
CA ARG A 40 -8.27 2.07 6.65
C ARG A 40 -8.75 1.09 5.57
N LEU A 41 -8.06 1.06 4.43
CA LEU A 41 -8.36 0.12 3.36
C LEU A 41 -7.96 -1.32 3.73
N ALA A 42 -6.82 -1.49 4.41
CA ALA A 42 -6.33 -2.80 4.84
C ALA A 42 -7.26 -3.44 5.87
N VAL A 43 -7.76 -2.68 6.83
CA VAL A 43 -8.75 -3.13 7.82
C VAL A 43 -10.03 -3.61 7.13
N LYS A 44 -10.49 -2.90 6.09
CA LYS A 44 -11.62 -3.36 5.28
C LYS A 44 -11.32 -4.67 4.52
N LYS A 45 -10.08 -4.89 4.09
CA LYS A 45 -9.65 -6.15 3.45
C LYS A 45 -9.57 -7.29 4.47
N MET A 46 -9.04 -7.04 5.67
CA MET A 46 -9.03 -8.04 6.76
C MET A 46 -10.44 -8.50 7.11
N LYS A 47 -11.39 -7.56 7.25
CA LYS A 47 -12.83 -7.88 7.45
C LYS A 47 -13.45 -8.72 6.34
N LYS A 48 -12.87 -8.71 5.12
CA LYS A 48 -13.29 -9.52 3.98
C LYS A 48 -12.53 -10.85 3.88
N GLY A 49 -11.69 -11.18 4.87
CA GLY A 49 -10.93 -12.43 4.95
C GLY A 49 -9.60 -12.41 4.20
N HIS A 50 -9.08 -11.23 3.84
CA HIS A 50 -7.71 -11.14 3.30
C HIS A 50 -6.69 -11.24 4.42
N ARG A 51 -5.65 -12.06 4.24
CA ARG A 51 -4.42 -11.96 5.04
C ARG A 51 -3.73 -10.64 4.72
N VAL A 52 -3.28 -9.93 5.76
CA VAL A 52 -2.56 -8.67 5.62
C VAL A 52 -1.21 -8.79 6.30
N TYR A 53 -0.17 -8.33 5.61
CA TYR A 53 1.20 -8.24 6.09
C TYR A 53 1.59 -6.78 6.20
N ALA A 54 2.29 -6.37 7.26
CA ALA A 54 2.71 -4.98 7.44
C ALA A 54 4.11 -4.91 8.05
N ASN A 55 4.91 -3.90 7.67
CA ASN A 55 6.19 -3.58 8.33
C ASN A 55 6.05 -2.63 9.53
N PHE A 56 4.82 -2.40 9.99
CA PHE A 56 4.49 -1.55 11.12
C PHE A 56 3.41 -2.23 11.97
N PRO A 57 3.22 -1.84 13.25
CA PRO A 57 2.21 -2.47 14.10
C PRO A 57 0.82 -2.17 13.54
N LEU A 58 0.09 -3.21 13.15
CA LEU A 58 -1.29 -3.13 12.70
C LEU A 58 -2.07 -4.30 13.29
N LYS A 59 -3.10 -4.00 14.10
CA LYS A 59 -3.94 -5.01 14.74
C LYS A 59 -4.55 -5.96 13.71
N GLY A 60 -4.26 -7.25 13.85
CA GLY A 60 -4.76 -8.32 12.97
C GLY A 60 -3.92 -8.57 11.72
N ALA A 61 -2.90 -7.75 11.45
CA ALA A 61 -1.92 -8.02 10.40
C ALA A 61 -0.78 -8.90 10.92
N ILE A 62 -0.16 -9.66 10.02
CA ILE A 62 1.07 -10.40 10.26
C ILE A 62 2.23 -9.42 10.12
N ARG A 63 3.02 -9.24 11.18
CA ARG A 63 4.18 -8.34 11.16
C ARG A 63 5.34 -9.00 10.40
N TYR A 64 6.00 -8.23 9.54
CA TYR A 64 7.35 -8.53 9.03
C TYR A 64 8.28 -7.36 9.37
N THR A 65 9.57 -7.62 9.35
CA THR A 65 10.61 -6.66 9.77
C THR A 65 11.61 -6.37 8.66
N GLN A 66 11.87 -7.37 7.84
CA GLN A 66 12.84 -7.34 6.75
C GLN A 66 12.10 -7.53 5.43
N ILE A 67 12.47 -6.75 4.42
CA ILE A 67 11.84 -6.76 3.10
C ILE A 67 12.08 -8.08 2.37
N GLU A 68 13.14 -8.79 2.76
CA GLU A 68 13.44 -10.15 2.35
C GLU A 68 12.27 -11.09 2.68
N GLU A 69 11.60 -10.93 3.83
CA GLU A 69 10.45 -11.78 4.18
C GLU A 69 9.30 -11.70 3.14
N LEU A 70 9.27 -10.64 2.31
CA LEU A 70 8.25 -10.49 1.27
C LEU A 70 8.30 -11.57 0.19
N PHE A 71 9.47 -12.14 -0.14
CA PHE A 71 9.56 -13.12 -1.24
C PHE A 71 8.81 -14.43 -0.91
N GLU A 72 8.64 -14.75 0.37
CA GLU A 72 7.93 -15.95 0.83
C GLU A 72 6.41 -15.77 0.80
N ILE A 73 5.93 -14.53 0.78
CA ILE A 73 4.51 -14.22 0.86
C ILE A 73 3.85 -14.48 -0.48
N LYS A 74 3.04 -15.53 -0.55
CA LYS A 74 2.21 -15.87 -1.72
C LYS A 74 0.83 -16.30 -1.29
N ARG A 75 -0.11 -16.23 -2.23
CA ARG A 75 -1.44 -16.83 -2.06
C ARG A 75 -1.28 -18.35 -1.88
N GLN A 76 -1.88 -18.90 -0.84
CA GLN A 76 -1.81 -20.33 -0.56
C GLN A 76 -2.93 -21.11 -1.27
N PRO A 77 -2.72 -22.39 -1.60
CA PRO A 77 -3.79 -23.27 -2.09
C PRO A 77 -5.00 -23.24 -1.15
N GLY A 78 -6.20 -23.11 -1.71
CA GLY A 78 -7.45 -23.04 -0.94
C GLY A 78 -7.80 -21.64 -0.39
N GLU A 79 -6.91 -20.64 -0.46
CA GLU A 79 -7.26 -19.28 -0.06
C GLU A 79 -8.26 -18.65 -1.03
N LYS A 80 -9.41 -18.20 -0.49
CA LYS A 80 -10.46 -17.50 -1.26
C LYS A 80 -10.09 -16.07 -1.62
N ARG A 81 -9.14 -15.46 -0.90
CA ARG A 81 -8.76 -14.04 -1.02
C ARG A 81 -7.26 -13.90 -1.10
N SER A 82 -6.79 -13.09 -2.05
CA SER A 82 -5.38 -12.75 -2.19
C SER A 82 -4.86 -11.96 -1.01
N PRO A 83 -3.66 -12.26 -0.47
CA PRO A 83 -3.07 -11.48 0.59
C PRO A 83 -2.71 -10.06 0.13
N VAL A 84 -2.56 -9.16 1.11
CA VAL A 84 -2.16 -7.76 0.90
C VAL A 84 -0.91 -7.48 1.73
N ILE A 85 0.14 -7.01 1.07
CA ILE A 85 1.39 -6.60 1.69
C ILE A 85 1.38 -5.08 1.82
N LEU A 86 1.61 -4.56 3.02
CA LEU A 86 1.71 -3.14 3.33
C LEU A 86 3.17 -2.78 3.61
N ILE A 87 3.71 -1.79 2.91
CA ILE A 87 5.04 -1.23 3.14
C ILE A 87 4.89 0.25 3.49
N ASP A 88 4.91 0.57 4.78
CA ASP A 88 4.94 1.96 5.23
C ASP A 88 6.35 2.55 5.07
N GLU A 89 6.41 3.82 4.65
CA GLU A 89 7.61 4.57 4.33
C GLU A 89 8.57 3.81 3.38
N ALA A 90 8.05 3.42 2.22
CA ALA A 90 8.83 2.68 1.21
C ALA A 90 10.05 3.44 0.69
N GLY A 91 10.10 4.77 0.84
CA GLY A 91 11.31 5.56 0.55
C GLY A 91 12.47 5.26 1.51
N LEU A 92 12.19 4.78 2.73
CA LEU A 92 13.19 4.34 3.71
C LEU A 92 13.50 2.85 3.55
N ILE A 93 12.47 2.04 3.29
CA ILE A 93 12.60 0.58 3.15
C ILE A 93 13.22 0.17 1.82
N ALA A 94 12.95 0.91 0.74
CA ALA A 94 13.44 0.64 -0.60
C ALA A 94 13.84 1.97 -1.29
N PRO A 95 14.91 2.64 -0.83
CA PRO A 95 15.28 3.96 -1.34
C PRO A 95 15.77 3.93 -2.79
N ALA A 96 15.45 4.98 -3.54
CA ALA A 96 15.86 5.15 -4.93
C ALA A 96 17.40 5.12 -5.12
N GLY A 97 18.15 5.65 -4.16
CA GLY A 97 19.62 5.70 -4.22
C GLY A 97 20.31 4.34 -4.04
N ALA A 98 19.71 3.44 -3.25
CA ALA A 98 20.29 2.13 -2.93
C ALA A 98 19.63 0.96 -3.68
N TRP A 99 18.92 1.23 -4.79
CA TRP A 99 18.11 0.20 -5.45
C TRP A 99 18.91 -1.04 -5.89
N LYS A 100 20.21 -0.89 -6.16
CA LYS A 100 21.11 -1.98 -6.56
C LYS A 100 21.40 -2.96 -5.42
N ALA A 101 21.28 -2.52 -4.17
CA ALA A 101 21.51 -3.35 -3.00
C ALA A 101 20.27 -4.18 -2.62
N ILE A 102 19.10 -3.84 -3.17
CA ILE A 102 17.87 -4.59 -2.93
C ILE A 102 18.08 -6.03 -3.43
N PRO A 103 17.77 -7.05 -2.61
CA PRO A 103 17.92 -8.44 -3.03
C PRO A 103 17.14 -8.76 -4.29
N PHE A 104 17.71 -9.60 -5.15
CA PHE A 104 17.11 -9.97 -6.42
C PHE A 104 15.71 -10.57 -6.23
N ASP A 105 15.54 -11.45 -5.26
CA ASP A 105 14.27 -12.14 -5.01
C ASP A 105 13.14 -11.18 -4.63
N VAL A 106 13.46 -10.11 -3.90
CA VAL A 106 12.50 -9.04 -3.57
C VAL A 106 12.07 -8.30 -4.83
N MET A 107 13.02 -7.93 -5.69
CA MET A 107 12.72 -7.29 -6.98
C MET A 107 11.92 -8.22 -7.91
N ALA A 108 12.26 -9.51 -7.94
CA ALA A 108 11.55 -10.53 -8.70
C ALA A 108 10.11 -10.68 -8.18
N HIS A 109 9.94 -10.72 -6.86
CA HIS A 109 8.63 -10.80 -6.21
C HIS A 109 7.72 -9.63 -6.59
N TRP A 110 8.23 -8.39 -6.57
CA TRP A 110 7.45 -7.22 -7.01
C TRP A 110 7.01 -7.34 -8.48
N ARG A 111 7.90 -7.78 -9.37
CA ARG A 111 7.58 -7.96 -10.79
C ARG A 111 6.57 -9.09 -11.02
N GLN A 112 6.64 -10.13 -10.21
CA GLN A 112 5.83 -11.34 -10.32
C GLN A 112 4.66 -11.38 -9.32
N HIS A 113 4.27 -10.23 -8.74
CA HIS A 113 3.24 -10.16 -7.71
C HIS A 113 1.90 -10.79 -8.15
N ARG A 114 1.57 -10.73 -9.45
CA ARG A 114 0.39 -11.36 -10.04
C ARG A 114 0.48 -12.89 -10.03
N HIS A 115 1.64 -13.45 -10.33
CA HIS A 115 1.88 -14.90 -10.24
C HIS A 115 1.90 -15.37 -8.80
N ALA A 116 2.47 -14.57 -7.89
CA ALA A 116 2.43 -14.83 -6.45
C ALA A 116 1.01 -14.69 -5.86
N GLY A 117 0.07 -14.10 -6.60
CA GLY A 117 -1.31 -13.96 -6.16
C GLY A 117 -1.52 -12.85 -5.13
N VAL A 118 -0.65 -11.84 -5.06
CA VAL A 118 -0.60 -10.84 -3.97
C VAL A 118 -0.86 -9.40 -4.43
N ASN A 119 -1.41 -8.59 -3.52
CA ASN A 119 -1.47 -7.13 -3.67
C ASN A 119 -0.37 -6.49 -2.85
N ILE A 120 0.23 -5.40 -3.34
CA ILE A 120 1.27 -4.65 -2.62
C ILE A 120 0.83 -3.20 -2.53
N TRP A 121 0.71 -2.70 -1.31
CA TRP A 121 0.38 -1.32 -1.03
C TRP A 121 1.54 -0.69 -0.28
N TYR A 122 1.91 0.53 -0.63
CA TYR A 122 2.99 1.20 0.06
C TYR A 122 2.77 2.69 0.20
N THR A 123 3.29 3.28 1.27
CA THR A 123 3.31 4.74 1.43
C THR A 123 4.67 5.29 1.03
N ALA A 124 4.68 6.52 0.53
CA ALA A 124 5.90 7.29 0.29
C ALA A 124 5.57 8.79 0.36
N GLN A 125 6.54 9.64 0.66
CA GLN A 125 6.32 11.09 0.54
C GLN A 125 6.25 11.49 -0.93
N ASP A 126 7.32 11.18 -1.67
CA ASP A 126 7.37 11.24 -3.13
C ASP A 126 7.58 9.83 -3.70
N LEU A 127 6.91 9.54 -4.81
CA LEU A 127 7.19 8.33 -5.58
C LEU A 127 8.65 8.31 -6.03
N ARG A 128 9.29 9.47 -6.25
CA ARG A 128 10.67 9.58 -6.70
C ARG A 128 11.71 9.06 -5.70
N ASP A 129 11.33 8.92 -4.44
CA ASP A 129 12.22 8.43 -3.37
C ASP A 129 12.26 6.90 -3.31
N VAL A 130 11.32 6.23 -3.98
CA VAL A 130 11.21 4.77 -3.99
C VAL A 130 12.08 4.14 -5.09
N ALA A 131 12.58 2.94 -4.86
CA ALA A 131 13.40 2.19 -5.81
C ALA A 131 12.72 2.02 -7.17
N VAL A 132 13.49 2.25 -8.25
CA VAL A 132 13.02 2.12 -9.64
C VAL A 132 12.27 0.80 -9.90
N PRO A 133 12.75 -0.39 -9.44
CA PRO A 133 12.08 -1.65 -9.70
C PRO A 133 10.63 -1.69 -9.20
N LEU A 134 10.36 -1.20 -7.98
CA LEU A 134 9.01 -1.15 -7.41
C LEU A 134 8.14 -0.13 -8.16
N ARG A 135 8.65 1.09 -8.40
CA ARG A 135 7.88 2.15 -9.08
C ARG A 135 7.41 1.78 -10.48
N ARG A 136 8.23 1.04 -11.23
CA ARG A 136 7.91 0.64 -12.60
C ARG A 136 6.75 -0.35 -12.65
N VAL A 137 6.54 -1.12 -11.59
CA VAL A 137 5.44 -2.09 -11.49
C VAL A 137 4.22 -1.55 -10.75
N THR A 138 4.31 -0.37 -10.13
CA THR A 138 3.18 0.34 -9.52
C THR A 138 2.15 0.76 -10.57
N GLN A 139 0.92 0.22 -10.48
CA GLN A 139 -0.16 0.56 -11.42
C GLN A 139 -0.91 1.83 -11.02
N PHE A 140 -1.05 2.11 -9.72
CA PHE A 140 -1.79 3.27 -9.25
C PHE A 140 -1.06 4.04 -8.15
N VAL A 141 -1.20 5.36 -8.20
CA VAL A 141 -0.74 6.27 -7.15
C VAL A 141 -1.93 7.04 -6.63
N ASN A 142 -2.20 6.89 -5.35
CA ASN A 142 -3.17 7.64 -4.57
C ASN A 142 -2.45 8.84 -3.96
N TYR A 143 -2.61 10.03 -4.55
CA TYR A 143 -2.11 11.28 -3.95
C TYR A 143 -3.06 11.71 -2.84
N VAL A 144 -2.57 11.68 -1.61
CA VAL A 144 -3.33 11.93 -0.38
C VAL A 144 -3.05 13.34 0.13
N SER A 145 -4.10 14.03 0.52
CA SER A 145 -4.03 15.32 1.21
C SER A 145 -5.03 15.37 2.36
N LYS A 146 -4.77 16.24 3.33
CA LYS A 146 -5.61 16.41 4.52
C LYS A 146 -6.04 17.87 4.66
N PHE A 147 -7.31 18.08 4.98
CA PHE A 147 -7.88 19.38 5.32
C PHE A 147 -8.75 19.23 6.58
N GLY A 148 -8.25 19.69 7.72
CA GLY A 148 -8.86 19.42 9.03
C GLY A 148 -9.01 17.90 9.27
N PRO A 149 -10.21 17.41 9.63
CA PRO A 149 -10.46 15.98 9.81
C PRO A 149 -10.68 15.22 8.49
N ILE A 150 -10.70 15.89 7.34
CA ILE A 150 -11.00 15.25 6.05
C ILE A 150 -9.69 14.82 5.38
N ILE A 151 -9.60 13.55 5.02
CA ILE A 151 -8.52 12.99 4.19
C ILE A 151 -9.10 12.78 2.79
N LYS A 152 -8.48 13.40 1.79
CA LYS A 152 -8.87 13.32 0.39
C LYS A 152 -7.77 12.60 -0.39
N TRP A 153 -8.16 11.90 -1.46
CA TRP A 153 -7.18 11.34 -2.37
C TRP A 153 -7.62 11.42 -3.83
N ARG A 154 -6.63 11.37 -4.72
CA ARG A 154 -6.81 11.22 -6.16
C ARG A 154 -5.93 10.09 -6.67
N THR A 155 -6.54 9.14 -7.36
CA THR A 155 -5.88 7.99 -7.95
C THR A 155 -5.51 8.27 -9.40
N ILE A 156 -4.23 8.14 -9.73
CA ILE A 156 -3.74 8.21 -11.11
C ILE A 156 -2.93 6.97 -11.47
N ASN A 157 -2.74 6.72 -12.76
CA ASN A 157 -1.69 5.83 -13.22
C ASN A 157 -0.38 6.63 -13.37
N PRO A 158 0.74 6.19 -12.77
CA PRO A 158 1.98 6.96 -12.78
C PRO A 158 2.62 7.09 -14.16
N THR A 159 2.37 6.14 -15.07
CA THR A 159 2.95 6.05 -16.40
C THR A 159 2.24 6.98 -17.39
N ASN A 160 0.92 6.85 -17.54
CA ASN A 160 0.15 7.61 -18.54
C ASN A 160 -0.54 8.86 -17.98
N LYS A 161 -0.42 9.11 -16.66
CA LYS A 161 -1.07 10.22 -15.93
C LYS A 161 -2.60 10.24 -16.01
N GLY A 162 -3.22 9.15 -16.47
CA GLY A 162 -4.66 8.99 -16.51
C GLY A 162 -5.26 9.06 -15.10
N LYS A 163 -6.42 9.68 -14.97
CA LYS A 163 -7.18 9.79 -13.71
C LYS A 163 -8.13 8.60 -13.61
N TYR A 164 -8.05 7.85 -12.52
CA TYR A 164 -8.84 6.63 -12.33
C TYR A 164 -9.79 6.67 -11.13
N GLY A 165 -9.75 7.75 -10.34
CA GLY A 165 -10.69 7.95 -9.25
C GLY A 165 -10.24 9.04 -8.30
N SER A 166 -11.13 9.39 -7.40
CA SER A 166 -10.87 10.26 -6.27
C SER A 166 -11.81 9.90 -5.14
N GLY A 167 -11.49 10.31 -3.93
CA GLY A 167 -12.42 10.13 -2.81
C GLY A 167 -12.02 10.95 -1.62
N PHE A 168 -12.84 10.85 -0.58
CA PHE A 168 -12.53 11.41 0.72
C PHE A 168 -13.06 10.52 1.83
N THR A 169 -12.50 10.69 3.01
CA THR A 169 -12.98 10.07 4.24
C THR A 169 -12.77 11.03 5.39
N TRP A 170 -13.65 10.94 6.38
CA TRP A 170 -13.40 11.54 7.68
C TRP A 170 -12.35 10.71 8.43
N PHE A 171 -11.52 11.40 9.20
CA PHE A 171 -10.64 10.80 10.18
C PHE A 171 -11.49 10.10 11.24
N ASP A 172 -11.10 8.87 11.55
CA ASP A 172 -11.82 7.95 12.39
C ASP A 172 -10.83 7.40 13.40
N LYS A 173 -11.03 7.80 14.66
CA LYS A 173 -10.11 7.44 15.75
C LYS A 173 -10.00 5.93 15.90
N SER A 174 -11.09 5.18 15.66
CA SER A 174 -11.10 3.72 15.77
C SER A 174 -10.21 3.01 14.73
N VAL A 175 -9.89 3.69 13.61
CA VAL A 175 -8.91 3.21 12.63
C VAL A 175 -7.50 3.61 13.05
N ALA A 176 -7.34 4.81 13.57
CA ALA A 176 -6.07 5.30 14.09
C ALA A 176 -5.56 4.44 15.26
N GLU A 177 -6.45 3.98 16.13
CA GLU A 177 -6.14 3.08 17.25
C GLU A 177 -5.71 1.66 16.80
N GLN A 178 -5.86 1.30 15.52
CA GLN A 178 -5.43 -0.02 15.03
C GLN A 178 -3.95 -0.05 14.63
N TYR A 179 -3.32 1.10 14.46
CA TYR A 179 -1.91 1.19 14.10
C TYR A 179 -1.20 2.24 14.95
N ASP A 180 -0.02 1.91 15.44
CA ASP A 180 0.81 2.86 16.16
C ASP A 180 1.94 3.34 15.24
N SER A 181 1.77 4.53 14.66
CA SER A 181 2.82 5.17 13.86
C SER A 181 3.87 5.90 14.69
N PHE A 182 3.67 6.00 16.01
CA PHE A 182 4.56 6.73 16.92
C PHE A 182 5.43 5.80 17.78
N ALA A 183 5.09 4.52 17.89
CA ALA A 183 5.77 3.58 18.78
C ALA A 183 7.03 2.90 18.23
N GLU A 184 7.24 2.83 16.91
CA GLU A 184 8.41 2.13 16.35
C GLU A 184 9.04 2.90 15.19
N ASN A 185 10.35 3.14 15.29
CA ASN A 185 11.16 3.56 14.16
C ASN A 185 11.13 2.47 13.08
N VAL A 186 11.01 2.87 11.81
CA VAL A 186 11.14 1.96 10.67
C VAL A 186 12.42 1.15 10.82
N GLU A 187 12.29 -0.18 10.86
CA GLU A 187 13.43 -1.05 11.11
C GLU A 187 14.43 -0.98 9.95
N ARG A 188 15.70 -0.82 10.30
CA ARG A 188 16.78 -0.76 9.31
C ARG A 188 16.89 -2.10 8.59
N GLN A 189 16.77 -2.05 7.27
CA GLN A 189 16.84 -3.22 6.42
C GLN A 189 18.25 -3.81 6.38
N ASN A 190 18.36 -5.13 6.46
CA ASN A 190 19.62 -5.85 6.47
C ASN A 190 20.47 -5.55 5.23
N TYR A 191 19.85 -5.53 4.05
CA TYR A 191 20.56 -5.24 2.81
C TYR A 191 21.11 -3.79 2.71
N LEU A 192 20.68 -2.88 3.60
CA LEU A 192 21.20 -1.51 3.72
C LEU A 192 22.37 -1.40 4.72
N LYS A 193 22.80 -2.51 5.34
CA LYS A 193 23.99 -2.55 6.19
C LYS A 193 25.23 -2.59 5.28
N GLY A 194 25.71 -1.42 4.86
CA GLY A 194 26.94 -1.29 4.04
C GLY A 194 26.76 -0.57 2.70
N VAL A 195 25.60 0.02 2.45
CA VAL A 195 25.35 0.94 1.32
C VAL A 195 25.65 2.38 1.72
#